data_AF-N1RBB1-F1
#
_entry.id   AF-N1RBB1-F1
#
_cell.length_a   1.000
_cell.length_b   1.000
_cell.length_c   1.000
_cell.angle_alpha   90.00
_cell.angle_beta   90.00
_cell.angle_gamma   90.00
#
_symmetry.space_group_name_H-M   'P 1'
#
loop_
_entity.id
_entity.type
_entity.pdbx_description
1 polymer ?
#
loop_
_entity_poly.entity_id
_entity_poly.type
_entity_poly.pdbx_seq_one_letter_code
_entity_poly.pdbx_strand_id
1 'polypeptide(L)'
;MASMDHIDAARVRLHYLFNASFEKLDDALSNGYVGNTDSSPRLEIFHKLNTRLKHWQVTGVDKLIWLAKSPFKSGFLCDAMGLGESTQALVAAIQVKRTMPTRSGFIAIVTRAGCVLQWVDEIKRHFKPEHHTPYSFLDDPGIDKNCRLQYNIVVSSCNFRMAKYQDLVNFAVFCHAIASYGVDETRKMCRTKLE
;
A
#
# COMPACT_ATOMS: atom_id res chain seq x y z
N MET A 1 -19.08 -24.90 12.18
CA MET A 1 -17.70 -25.32 11.85
C MET A 1 -17.69 -25.71 10.38
N ALA A 2 -17.13 -24.88 9.50
CA ALA A 2 -16.94 -25.28 8.10
C ALA A 2 -15.86 -26.39 8.08
N SER A 3 -16.15 -27.53 7.44
CA SER A 3 -15.20 -28.63 7.28
C SER A 3 -13.91 -28.13 6.61
N MET A 4 -12.76 -28.62 7.08
CA MET A 4 -11.41 -28.36 6.55
C MET A 4 -11.36 -28.49 5.02
N ASP A 5 -12.14 -29.43 4.46
CA ASP A 5 -12.21 -29.71 3.02
C ASP A 5 -12.78 -28.54 2.19
N HIS A 6 -13.69 -27.75 2.77
CA HIS A 6 -14.27 -26.58 2.10
C HIS A 6 -13.27 -25.43 1.99
N ILE A 7 -12.35 -25.30 2.95
CA ILE A 7 -11.32 -24.26 2.96
C ILE A 7 -10.25 -24.57 1.91
N ASP A 8 -9.84 -25.83 1.79
CA ASP A 8 -8.87 -26.25 0.78
C ASP A 8 -9.44 -26.17 -0.64
N ALA A 9 -10.71 -26.53 -0.85
CA ALA A 9 -11.37 -26.38 -2.14
C ALA A 9 -11.50 -24.89 -2.57
N ALA A 10 -11.79 -23.99 -1.63
CA ALA A 10 -11.84 -22.55 -1.88
C ALA A 10 -10.46 -21.99 -2.22
N ARG A 11 -9.41 -22.45 -1.52
CA ARG A 11 -8.01 -22.07 -1.78
C ARG A 11 -7.55 -22.54 -3.17
N VAL A 12 -7.85 -23.77 -3.57
CA VAL A 12 -7.51 -24.30 -4.90
C VAL A 12 -8.26 -23.54 -6.00
N ARG A 13 -9.55 -23.23 -5.81
CA ARG A 13 -10.30 -22.40 -6.76
C ARG A 13 -9.76 -20.98 -6.88
N LEU A 14 -9.40 -20.35 -5.77
CA LEU A 14 -8.76 -19.03 -5.77
C LEU A 14 -7.41 -19.07 -6.50
N HIS A 15 -6.60 -20.08 -6.26
CA HIS A 15 -5.31 -20.25 -6.95
C HIS A 15 -5.50 -20.47 -8.46
N TYR A 16 -6.47 -21.29 -8.86
CA TYR A 16 -6.79 -21.51 -10.27
C TYR A 16 -7.32 -20.25 -10.97
N LEU A 17 -8.25 -19.53 -10.32
CA LEU A 17 -8.78 -18.28 -10.85
C LEU A 17 -7.71 -17.19 -10.94
N PHE A 18 -6.80 -17.13 -9.97
CA PHE A 18 -5.69 -16.20 -9.97
C PHE A 18 -4.72 -16.51 -11.13
N ASN A 19 -4.34 -17.78 -11.29
CA ASN A 19 -3.40 -18.19 -12.34
C ASN A 19 -4.00 -18.08 -13.74
N ALA A 20 -5.24 -18.50 -13.96
CA ALA A 20 -5.91 -18.35 -15.26
C ALA A 20 -6.09 -16.88 -15.66
N SER A 21 -6.28 -15.99 -14.67
CA SER A 21 -6.32 -14.55 -14.92
C SER A 21 -4.93 -13.99 -15.27
N PHE A 22 -3.88 -14.54 -14.67
CA PHE A 22 -2.49 -14.19 -14.93
C PHE A 22 -2.03 -14.64 -16.31
N GLU A 23 -2.38 -15.85 -16.75
CA GLU A 23 -2.09 -16.37 -18.09
C GLU A 23 -2.77 -15.51 -19.16
N LYS A 24 -4.06 -15.18 -18.98
CA LYS A 24 -4.76 -14.25 -19.89
C LYS A 24 -4.14 -12.85 -19.90
N LEU A 25 -3.60 -12.41 -18.77
CA LEU A 25 -2.89 -11.13 -18.68
C LEU A 25 -1.54 -11.20 -19.39
N ASP A 26 -0.77 -12.28 -19.22
CA ASP A 26 0.49 -12.48 -19.93
C ASP A 26 0.27 -12.60 -21.44
N ASP A 27 -0.81 -13.26 -21.89
CA ASP A 27 -1.21 -13.30 -23.29
C ASP A 27 -1.60 -11.90 -23.81
N ALA A 28 -2.36 -11.13 -23.02
CA ALA A 28 -2.75 -9.76 -23.39
C ALA A 28 -1.55 -8.79 -23.39
N LEU A 29 -0.58 -8.99 -22.49
CA LEU A 29 0.66 -8.22 -22.45
C LEU A 29 1.59 -8.61 -23.60
N SER A 30 1.69 -9.90 -23.93
CA SER A 30 2.48 -10.43 -25.05
C SER A 30 1.93 -9.96 -26.40
N ASN A 31 0.61 -10.02 -26.60
CA ASN A 31 -0.05 -9.53 -27.83
C ASN A 31 -0.04 -7.99 -27.96
N GLY A 32 0.07 -7.25 -26.85
CA GLY A 32 0.17 -5.79 -26.86
C GLY A 32 1.54 -5.24 -27.30
N TYR A 33 2.56 -6.10 -27.47
CA TYR A 33 3.86 -5.69 -28.01
C TYR A 33 3.87 -5.56 -29.55
N VAL A 34 2.86 -6.10 -30.24
CA VAL A 34 2.76 -6.07 -31.70
C VAL A 34 1.60 -5.17 -32.13
N GLY A 35 1.73 -3.86 -31.88
CA GLY A 35 0.82 -2.88 -32.47
C GLY A 35 0.58 -1.64 -31.62
N ASN A 36 0.84 -0.49 -32.23
CA ASN A 36 0.44 0.87 -31.85
C ASN A 36 1.33 1.65 -30.87
N THR A 37 2.30 2.35 -31.46
CA THR A 37 2.74 3.68 -31.03
C THR A 37 1.55 4.64 -31.05
N ASP A 38 1.04 5.02 -29.89
CA ASP A 38 0.86 6.43 -29.48
C ASP A 38 0.00 6.55 -28.21
N SER A 39 0.59 7.15 -27.18
CA SER A 39 -0.05 7.60 -25.93
C SER A 39 -0.72 6.55 -25.01
N SER A 40 -0.03 5.44 -24.72
CA SER A 40 -0.40 4.66 -23.54
C SER A 40 0.09 5.37 -22.26
N PRO A 41 -0.77 5.62 -21.24
CA PRO A 41 -0.32 6.15 -19.95
C PRO A 41 0.75 5.27 -19.27
N ARG A 42 0.96 4.03 -19.75
CA ARG A 42 2.09 3.15 -19.40
C ARG A 42 3.46 3.81 -19.54
N LEU A 43 3.70 4.57 -20.62
CA LEU A 43 5.02 5.12 -20.92
C LEU A 43 5.36 6.35 -20.06
N GLU A 44 4.36 7.13 -19.66
CA GLU A 44 4.59 8.42 -18.98
C GLU A 44 5.29 8.31 -17.63
N ILE A 45 5.05 7.25 -16.85
CA ILE A 45 5.71 7.11 -15.56
C ILE A 45 7.18 6.71 -15.71
N PHE A 46 7.51 5.89 -16.71
CA PHE A 46 8.88 5.44 -16.94
C PHE A 46 9.80 6.61 -17.32
N HIS A 47 9.30 7.61 -18.05
CA HIS A 47 10.06 8.82 -18.35
C HIS A 47 10.37 9.69 -17.12
N LYS A 48 9.63 9.50 -16.02
CA LYS A 48 9.79 10.23 -14.76
C LYS A 48 10.69 9.50 -13.76
N LEU A 49 11.07 8.26 -14.07
CA LEU A 49 12.01 7.50 -13.26
C LEU A 49 13.45 7.93 -13.58
N ASN A 50 14.26 8.04 -12.54
CA ASN A 50 15.70 8.13 -12.66
C ASN A 50 16.32 6.74 -12.94
N THR A 51 15.65 5.68 -12.49
CA THR A 51 16.09 4.30 -12.70
C THR A 51 15.41 3.67 -13.91
N ARG A 52 16.19 3.00 -14.75
CA ARG A 52 15.66 2.16 -15.83
C ARG A 52 15.19 0.82 -15.28
N LEU A 53 13.90 0.52 -15.42
CA LEU A 53 13.34 -0.76 -15.00
C LEU A 53 13.82 -1.89 -15.91
N LYS A 54 14.11 -3.05 -15.31
CA LYS A 54 14.35 -4.30 -16.02
C LYS A 54 13.05 -4.86 -16.60
N HIS A 55 13.13 -5.70 -17.62
CA HIS A 55 11.92 -6.18 -18.32
C HIS A 55 10.93 -6.88 -17.37
N TRP A 56 11.43 -7.70 -16.44
CA TRP A 56 10.57 -8.38 -15.46
C TRP A 56 9.90 -7.41 -14.48
N GLN A 57 10.59 -6.32 -14.12
CA GLN A 57 10.01 -5.29 -13.26
C GLN A 57 8.89 -4.54 -13.97
N VAL A 58 9.04 -4.29 -15.28
CA VAL A 58 7.95 -3.70 -16.10
C VAL A 58 6.74 -4.63 -16.10
N THR A 59 6.94 -5.92 -16.35
CA THR A 59 5.86 -6.92 -16.30
C THR A 59 5.18 -6.98 -14.93
N GLY A 60 5.96 -6.96 -13.85
CA GLY A 60 5.41 -6.96 -12.48
C GLY A 60 4.65 -5.69 -12.13
N VAL A 61 5.10 -4.52 -12.61
CA VAL A 61 4.35 -3.25 -12.50
C VAL A 61 3.01 -3.35 -13.22
N ASP A 62 2.98 -3.86 -14.45
CA ASP A 62 1.74 -4.02 -15.22
C ASP A 62 0.76 -4.97 -14.51
N LYS A 63 1.28 -6.08 -13.97
CA LYS A 63 0.51 -7.04 -13.17
C LYS A 63 -0.10 -6.38 -11.93
N LEU A 64 0.68 -5.59 -11.20
CA LEU A 64 0.20 -4.85 -10.04
C LEU A 64 -0.87 -3.81 -10.38
N ILE A 65 -0.71 -3.07 -11.48
CA ILE A 65 -1.73 -2.10 -11.94
C ILE A 65 -3.02 -2.82 -12.30
N TRP A 66 -2.93 -3.98 -12.97
CA TRP A 66 -4.09 -4.79 -13.30
C TRP A 66 -4.78 -5.31 -12.03
N LEU A 67 -4.03 -5.85 -11.06
CA LEU A 67 -4.54 -6.31 -9.78
C LEU A 67 -5.25 -5.20 -9.00
N ALA A 68 -4.70 -3.99 -8.97
CA ALA A 68 -5.31 -2.82 -8.35
C ALA A 68 -6.63 -2.40 -9.01
N LYS A 69 -6.82 -2.70 -10.30
CA LYS A 69 -8.04 -2.40 -11.06
C LYS A 69 -9.06 -3.54 -11.03
N SER A 70 -8.64 -4.76 -10.68
CA SER A 70 -9.48 -5.95 -10.57
C SER A 70 -10.65 -5.76 -9.57
N PRO A 71 -11.66 -6.65 -9.56
CA PRO A 71 -12.73 -6.62 -8.57
C PRO A 71 -12.24 -6.67 -7.10
N PHE A 72 -11.10 -7.32 -6.85
CA PHE A 72 -10.50 -7.42 -5.51
C PHE A 72 -9.73 -6.16 -5.09
N LYS A 73 -9.39 -5.28 -6.05
CA LYS A 73 -8.62 -4.04 -5.83
C LYS A 73 -7.29 -4.25 -5.09
N SER A 74 -6.74 -5.46 -5.16
CA SER A 74 -5.57 -5.88 -4.40
C SER A 74 -4.94 -7.12 -5.03
N GLY A 75 -3.72 -7.43 -4.60
CA GLY A 75 -3.02 -8.65 -4.97
C GLY A 75 -1.65 -8.75 -4.31
N PHE A 76 -0.97 -9.85 -4.55
CA PHE A 76 0.34 -10.14 -3.98
C PHE A 76 1.42 -10.13 -5.06
N LEU A 77 2.54 -9.48 -4.77
CA LEU A 77 3.80 -9.64 -5.50
C LEU A 77 4.73 -10.45 -4.60
N CYS A 78 5.16 -11.61 -5.08
CA CYS A 78 5.94 -12.57 -4.30
C CYS A 78 7.14 -13.06 -5.11
N ASP A 79 7.86 -12.10 -5.70
CA ASP A 79 9.09 -12.38 -6.42
C ASP A 79 10.19 -12.85 -5.45
N ALA A 80 11.28 -13.39 -5.99
CA ALA A 80 12.47 -13.68 -5.20
C ALA A 80 13.18 -12.38 -4.76
N MET A 81 13.76 -12.41 -3.56
CA MET A 81 14.53 -11.29 -3.00
C MET A 81 15.61 -10.82 -4.00
N GLY A 82 15.67 -9.52 -4.23
CA GLY A 82 16.63 -8.90 -5.16
C GLY A 82 16.06 -8.59 -6.55
N LEU A 83 14.82 -9.00 -6.85
CA LEU A 83 14.13 -8.65 -8.10
C LEU A 83 13.48 -7.26 -8.09
N GLY A 84 13.60 -6.53 -6.97
CA GLY A 84 13.20 -5.13 -6.84
C GLY A 84 11.69 -4.94 -6.67
N GLU A 85 11.06 -5.79 -5.87
CA GLU A 85 9.62 -5.72 -5.52
C GLU A 85 9.20 -4.34 -4.99
N SER A 86 10.05 -3.70 -4.18
CA SER A 86 9.84 -2.35 -3.65
C SER A 86 9.66 -1.34 -4.77
N THR A 87 10.55 -1.36 -5.75
CA THR A 87 10.51 -0.50 -6.93
C THR A 87 9.25 -0.76 -7.75
N GLN A 88 8.94 -2.04 -8.01
CA GLN A 88 7.75 -2.43 -8.78
C GLN A 88 6.46 -1.93 -8.10
N ALA A 89 6.31 -2.19 -6.80
CA ALA A 89 5.15 -1.78 -6.02
C ALA A 89 4.99 -0.25 -5.98
N LEU A 90 6.10 0.49 -5.80
CA LEU A 90 6.07 1.95 -5.75
C LEU A 90 5.63 2.57 -7.09
N VAL A 91 6.20 2.09 -8.19
CA VAL A 91 5.86 2.57 -9.54
C VAL A 91 4.39 2.27 -9.86
N ALA A 92 3.93 1.05 -9.58
CA ALA A 92 2.54 0.67 -9.78
C ALA A 92 1.57 1.53 -8.95
N ALA A 93 1.87 1.74 -7.66
CA ALA A 93 1.03 2.54 -6.77
C ALA A 93 0.91 4.00 -7.24
N ILE A 94 2.01 4.62 -7.66
CA ILE A 94 2.00 5.99 -8.19
C ILE A 94 1.21 6.06 -9.51
N GLN A 95 1.36 5.07 -10.38
CA GLN A 95 0.61 5.02 -11.64
C GLN A 95 -0.89 4.89 -11.39
N VAL A 96 -1.30 4.01 -10.48
CA VAL A 96 -2.70 3.87 -10.07
C VAL A 96 -3.22 5.17 -9.47
N LYS A 97 -2.46 5.80 -8.57
CA LYS A 97 -2.82 7.05 -7.91
C LYS A 97 -3.09 8.19 -8.90
N ARG A 98 -2.34 8.29 -9.99
CA ARG A 98 -2.54 9.30 -11.05
C ARG A 98 -3.87 9.14 -11.80
N THR A 99 -4.40 7.93 -11.84
CA THR A 99 -5.70 7.66 -12.46
C THR A 99 -6.88 7.91 -11.53
N MET A 100 -6.62 8.21 -10.25
CA MET A 100 -7.66 8.47 -9.25
C MET A 100 -7.96 9.97 -9.15
N PRO A 101 -9.16 10.36 -8.69
CA PRO A 101 -9.49 11.77 -8.45
C PRO A 101 -8.51 12.44 -7.49
N THR A 102 -8.28 13.75 -7.62
CA THR A 102 -7.30 14.50 -6.81
C THR A 102 -7.49 14.33 -5.29
N ARG A 103 -8.72 14.07 -4.82
CA ARG A 103 -9.05 13.86 -3.40
C ARG A 103 -8.94 12.40 -2.92
N SER A 104 -8.29 11.51 -3.66
CA SER A 104 -8.22 10.06 -3.38
C SER A 104 -7.22 9.64 -2.28
N GLY A 105 -6.94 10.48 -1.27
CA GLY A 105 -6.04 10.17 -0.15
C GLY A 105 -4.55 10.11 -0.52
N PHE A 106 -3.77 9.24 0.13
CA PHE A 106 -2.32 9.06 -0.09
C PHE A 106 -1.96 7.59 -0.25
N ILE A 107 -0.77 7.31 -0.80
CA ILE A 107 -0.20 5.97 -0.86
C ILE A 107 0.41 5.64 0.51
N ALA A 108 -0.15 4.66 1.20
CA ALA A 108 0.35 4.22 2.49
C ALA A 108 1.32 3.04 2.33
N ILE A 109 2.56 3.22 2.78
CA ILE A 109 3.58 2.18 2.86
C ILE A 109 3.74 1.78 4.32
N VAL A 110 3.49 0.51 4.62
CA VAL A 110 3.66 -0.07 5.96
C VAL A 110 4.77 -1.09 5.89
N THR A 111 5.77 -0.94 6.75
CA THR A 111 6.98 -1.75 6.70
C THR A 111 7.51 -2.06 8.10
N ARG A 112 8.57 -2.86 8.19
CA ARG A 112 9.31 -3.05 9.45
C ARG A 112 10.04 -1.75 9.81
N ALA A 113 10.18 -1.47 11.12
CA ALA A 113 10.83 -0.24 11.59
C ALA A 113 12.22 -0.02 10.96
N GLY A 114 13.05 -1.07 10.86
CA GLY A 114 14.37 -1.00 10.23
C GLY A 114 14.37 -0.73 8.73
N CYS A 115 13.23 -0.84 8.05
CA CYS A 115 13.10 -0.61 6.61
C CYS A 115 12.45 0.74 6.28
N VAL A 116 12.06 1.55 7.27
CA VAL A 116 11.43 2.86 7.01
C VAL A 116 12.39 3.78 6.24
N LEU A 117 13.64 3.90 6.69
CA LEU A 117 14.66 4.70 6.01
C LEU A 117 15.01 4.14 4.63
N GLN A 118 15.05 2.80 4.50
CA GLN A 118 15.27 2.16 3.21
C GLN A 118 14.20 2.56 2.18
N TRP A 119 12.93 2.63 2.59
CA TRP A 119 11.85 3.11 1.73
C TRP A 119 11.98 4.60 1.36
N VAL A 120 12.47 5.43 2.27
CA VAL A 120 12.76 6.84 1.97
C VAL A 120 13.84 6.96 0.89
N ASP A 121 14.91 6.18 1.02
CA ASP A 121 15.99 6.18 0.03
C ASP A 121 15.51 5.63 -1.32
N GLU A 122 14.65 4.62 -1.32
CA GLU A 122 14.01 4.07 -2.51
C GLU A 122 13.19 5.14 -3.25
N ILE A 123 12.34 5.88 -2.53
CA ILE A 123 11.51 6.96 -3.10
C ILE A 123 12.39 8.05 -3.73
N LYS A 124 13.45 8.47 -3.02
CA LYS A 124 14.40 9.49 -3.51
C LYS A 124 15.17 9.01 -4.74
N ARG A 125 15.60 7.74 -4.75
CA ARG A 125 16.50 7.18 -5.76
C ARG A 125 15.80 6.97 -7.10
N HIS A 126 14.56 6.48 -7.09
CA HIS A 126 13.91 6.01 -8.31
C HIS A 126 13.21 7.09 -9.12
N PHE A 127 12.86 8.24 -8.53
CA PHE A 127 12.21 9.34 -9.24
C PHE A 127 13.20 10.46 -9.55
N LYS A 128 13.05 11.11 -10.70
CA LYS A 128 13.79 12.32 -11.01
C LYS A 128 13.38 13.46 -10.06
N PRO A 129 14.30 14.33 -9.61
CA PRO A 129 14.00 15.38 -8.63
C PRO A 129 12.77 16.25 -8.99
N GLU A 130 12.62 16.61 -10.25
CA GLU A 130 11.51 17.40 -10.80
C GLU A 130 10.14 16.68 -10.77
N HIS A 131 10.14 15.38 -10.49
CA HIS A 131 8.95 14.54 -10.40
C HIS A 131 8.81 13.87 -9.04
N HIS A 132 9.58 14.33 -8.04
CA HIS A 132 9.46 13.84 -6.68
C HIS A 132 8.06 14.10 -6.15
N THR A 133 7.42 13.01 -5.77
CA THR A 133 6.10 13.03 -5.16
C THR A 133 6.28 13.35 -3.68
N PRO A 134 5.63 14.38 -3.11
CA PRO A 134 5.77 14.73 -1.70
C PRO A 134 5.50 13.52 -0.80
N TYR A 135 6.43 13.22 0.12
CA TYR A 135 6.34 12.09 1.04
C TYR A 135 6.61 12.50 2.48
N SER A 136 6.11 11.72 3.43
CA SER A 136 6.31 11.92 4.87
C SER A 136 6.43 10.58 5.62
N PHE A 137 7.03 10.63 6.81
CA PHE A 137 7.25 9.49 7.70
C PHE A 137 6.44 9.67 8.99
N LEU A 138 5.46 8.80 9.23
CA LEU A 138 4.57 8.96 10.39
C LEU A 138 5.17 8.54 11.73
N ASP A 139 6.27 7.80 11.71
CA ASP A 139 6.93 7.33 12.92
C ASP A 139 7.54 8.48 13.74
N ASP A 140 7.59 9.69 13.18
CA ASP A 140 7.99 10.89 13.90
C ASP A 140 6.80 11.54 14.64
N PRO A 141 6.84 11.58 15.98
CA PRO A 141 5.79 12.20 16.78
C PRO A 141 5.68 13.72 16.57
N GLY A 142 6.69 14.37 15.97
CA GLY A 142 6.72 15.80 15.67
C GLY A 142 5.92 16.20 14.43
N ILE A 143 5.48 15.26 13.59
CA ILE A 143 4.72 15.61 12.37
C ILE A 143 3.25 15.88 12.72
N ASP A 144 2.87 17.15 12.57
CA ASP A 144 1.49 17.61 12.73
C ASP A 144 0.50 16.76 11.91
N LYS A 145 -0.62 16.42 12.55
CA LYS A 145 -1.65 15.55 11.97
C LYS A 145 -2.33 16.19 10.77
N ASN A 146 -2.43 17.52 10.72
CA ASN A 146 -3.12 18.22 9.64
C ASN A 146 -2.23 18.40 8.40
N CYS A 147 -0.90 18.41 8.55
CA CYS A 147 0.04 18.42 7.43
C CYS A 147 0.09 17.08 6.66
N ARG A 148 -0.46 15.99 7.20
CA ARG A 148 -0.36 14.63 6.62
C ARG A 148 -1.10 14.48 5.30
N LEU A 149 -2.20 15.20 5.13
CA LEU A 149 -3.01 15.18 3.90
C LEU A 149 -2.34 15.90 2.72
N GLN A 150 -1.25 16.63 2.99
CA GLN A 150 -0.47 17.32 1.96
C GLN A 150 0.52 16.37 1.26
N TYR A 151 0.79 15.20 1.85
CA TYR A 151 1.70 14.21 1.29
C TYR A 151 0.96 13.19 0.44
N ASN A 152 1.57 12.84 -0.68
CA ASN A 152 1.05 11.83 -1.60
C ASN A 152 1.52 10.42 -1.24
N ILE A 153 2.63 10.30 -0.50
CA ILE A 153 3.16 9.03 0.00
C ILE A 153 3.43 9.15 1.50
N VAL A 154 3.03 8.14 2.26
CA VAL A 154 3.19 8.10 3.70
C VAL A 154 3.79 6.77 4.11
N VAL A 155 4.97 6.82 4.75
CA VAL A 155 5.69 5.63 5.22
C VAL A 155 5.54 5.51 6.73
N SER A 156 5.25 4.30 7.22
CA SER A 156 5.12 4.02 8.66
C SER A 156 5.59 2.62 9.00
N SER A 157 6.04 2.41 10.24
CA SER A 157 6.32 1.08 10.74
C SER A 157 5.06 0.35 11.21
N CYS A 158 5.11 -0.98 11.17
CA CYS A 158 4.08 -1.82 11.80
C CYS A 158 3.89 -1.49 13.28
N ASN A 159 4.98 -1.26 14.02
CA ASN A 159 4.93 -0.97 15.45
C ASN A 159 4.21 0.35 15.73
N PHE A 160 4.52 1.40 14.97
CA PHE A 160 3.82 2.67 15.08
C PHE A 160 2.33 2.52 14.79
N ARG A 161 1.98 1.79 13.72
CA ARG A 161 0.57 1.58 13.34
C ARG A 161 -0.20 0.79 14.40
N MET A 162 0.42 -0.23 15.00
CA MET A 162 -0.17 -1.00 16.09
C MET A 162 -0.39 -0.16 17.34
N ALA A 163 0.58 0.68 17.72
CA ALA A 163 0.42 1.61 18.85
C ALA A 163 -0.76 2.57 18.61
N LYS A 164 -0.89 3.13 17.40
CA LYS A 164 -2.01 4.02 17.06
C LYS A 164 -3.35 3.30 17.01
N TYR A 165 -3.37 2.03 16.57
CA TYR A 165 -4.57 1.22 16.65
C TYR A 165 -4.98 0.99 18.11
N GLN A 166 -4.03 0.71 19.00
CA GLN A 166 -4.31 0.54 20.42
C GLN A 166 -4.83 1.84 21.05
N ASP A 167 -4.27 3.00 20.70
CA ASP A 167 -4.77 4.31 21.13
C ASP A 167 -6.26 4.50 20.76
N LEU A 168 -6.64 4.11 19.53
CA LEU A 168 -8.02 4.19 19.05
C LEU A 168 -8.95 3.23 19.80
N VAL A 169 -8.52 1.99 20.03
CA VAL A 169 -9.30 1.01 20.81
C VAL A 169 -9.51 1.51 22.23
N ASN A 170 -8.45 2.01 22.88
CA ASN A 170 -8.54 2.58 24.23
C ASN A 170 -9.49 3.78 24.28
N PHE A 171 -9.45 4.65 23.27
CA PHE A 171 -10.37 5.78 23.16
C PHE A 171 -11.83 5.32 22.99
N ALA A 172 -12.09 4.31 22.15
CA ALA A 172 -13.44 3.76 21.97
C ALA A 172 -13.99 3.16 23.28
N VAL A 173 -13.15 2.42 24.02
CA VAL A 173 -13.50 1.89 25.35
C VAL A 173 -13.80 3.03 26.33
N PHE A 174 -13.00 4.10 26.32
CA PHE A 174 -13.24 5.28 27.15
C PHE A 174 -14.58 5.96 26.83
N CYS A 175 -14.91 6.14 25.54
CA CYS A 175 -16.20 6.69 25.13
C CYS A 175 -17.38 5.82 25.59
N HIS A 176 -17.24 4.50 25.49
CA HIS A 176 -18.26 3.56 25.97
C HIS A 176 -18.45 3.63 27.49
N ALA A 177 -17.35 3.74 28.24
CA ALA A 177 -17.39 3.90 29.68
C ALA A 177 -18.06 5.23 30.08
N ILE A 178 -17.75 6.34 29.41
CA ILE A 178 -18.45 7.61 29.64
C ILE A 178 -19.96 7.48 29.40
N ALA A 179 -20.35 6.85 28.29
CA ALA A 179 -21.76 6.68 27.96
C ALA A 179 -22.51 5.82 28.98
N SER A 180 -21.81 4.86 29.61
CA SER A 180 -22.42 3.90 30.55
C SER A 180 -22.43 4.39 32.00
N TYR A 181 -21.37 5.08 32.42
CA TYR A 181 -21.12 5.41 33.83
C TYR A 181 -21.04 6.93 34.12
N GLY A 182 -21.09 7.76 33.07
CA GLY A 182 -20.84 9.19 33.19
C GLY A 182 -19.35 9.56 33.28
N VAL A 183 -19.06 10.84 33.10
CA VAL A 183 -17.70 11.37 32.96
C VAL A 183 -16.89 11.23 34.25
N ASP A 184 -17.48 11.57 35.40
CA ASP A 184 -16.76 11.61 36.68
C ASP A 184 -16.34 10.22 37.16
N GLU A 185 -17.21 9.23 37.01
CA GLU A 185 -16.92 7.87 37.46
C GLU A 185 -15.93 7.16 36.54
N THR A 186 -16.03 7.39 35.23
CA THR A 186 -15.03 6.91 34.26
C THR A 186 -13.64 7.50 34.55
N ARG A 187 -13.57 8.79 34.94
CA ARG A 187 -12.29 9.44 35.27
C ARG A 187 -11.64 8.84 36.53
N LYS A 188 -12.42 8.43 37.52
CA LYS A 188 -11.91 7.71 38.70
C LYS A 188 -11.36 6.33 38.34
N MET A 189 -12.08 5.58 37.50
CA MET A 189 -11.66 4.24 37.02
C MET A 189 -10.36 4.28 36.21
N CYS A 190 -10.16 5.33 35.40
CA CYS A 190 -8.92 5.48 34.62
C CYS A 190 -7.71 5.84 35.49
N ARG A 191 -7.90 6.54 36.62
CA ARG A 191 -6.80 6.90 37.54
C ARG A 191 -6.27 5.71 38.34
N THR A 192 -7.13 4.76 38.70
CA THR A 192 -6.77 3.58 39.50
C THR A 192 -6.00 2.51 38.73
N LYS A 193 -5.94 2.58 37.39
CA LYS A 193 -5.11 1.68 36.54
C LYS A 193 -3.68 2.18 36.31
N LEU A 194 -3.32 3.35 36.83
CA LEU A 194 -2.00 3.98 36.69
C LEU A 194 -1.14 3.88 37.97
N GLU A 195 -1.65 3.19 39.00
CA GLU A 195 -0.92 2.76 40.20
C GLU A 195 -0.62 1.25 40.10
#